data_AF-A0A6P7XW02-F1
#
_entry.id   AF-A0A6P7XW02-F1
#
_cell.length_a   1.000
_cell.length_b   1.000
_cell.length_c   1.000
_cell.angle_alpha   90.00
_cell.angle_beta   90.00
_cell.angle_gamma   90.00
#
_symmetry.space_group_name_H-M   'P 1'
#
loop_
_entity.id
_entity.type
_entity.pdbx_description
1 polymer ?
#
loop_
_entity_poly.entity_id
_entity_poly.type
_entity_poly.pdbx_seq_one_letter_code
_entity_poly.pdbx_strand_id
1 'polypeptide(L)'
;MKTLFYSRFFIILPWVLIVIIMIDVDTRSWSSSSRSPASPHRPHQHPPAFGHRLGRGARLLKPPAGGSSSGSGSSPPAALGNSKAAVVGLVNESVPLIYAITPTYSRPVQKAELTRLANTFRQVARLHWVLVEDSTRRTELVSRFVARAGLPCTHLHVPTPRRYKRAGLPRATEQRNAGLAWLRQQFQQRPRPRPPPAGVLFFADDDNTYSLELFHEMRTTRKVSVWPVGLVGGRRYERPIVENGKVVGWYTGWRADRPFAIDMAGFAVSLQVILANPKAVFKRRGSQPGMQESDFLKQITTVEELEPKADNCTKVLVWHTRTEKVNLANEPKYHVDTVKIEV
;
A
#
# COMPACT_ATOMS: atom_id res chain seq x y z
N MET A 1 -15.74 -34.65 -49.10
CA MET A 1 -15.00 -33.95 -48.02
C MET A 1 -14.74 -32.45 -48.26
N LYS A 2 -15.13 -31.83 -49.40
CA LYS A 2 -14.93 -30.38 -49.64
C LYS A 2 -16.13 -29.49 -49.28
N THR A 3 -17.32 -30.05 -49.06
CA THR A 3 -18.56 -29.30 -48.79
C THR A 3 -18.84 -28.99 -47.31
N LEU A 4 -18.26 -29.75 -46.37
CA LEU A 4 -18.42 -29.51 -44.92
C LEU A 4 -17.55 -28.36 -44.38
N PHE A 5 -16.45 -28.03 -45.06
CA PHE A 5 -15.57 -26.93 -44.66
C PHE A 5 -16.14 -25.55 -45.01
N TYR A 6 -16.84 -25.42 -46.15
CA TYR A 6 -17.43 -24.15 -46.56
C TYR A 6 -18.58 -23.72 -45.65
N SER A 7 -19.40 -24.65 -45.16
CA SER A 7 -20.53 -24.32 -44.28
C SER A 7 -20.10 -23.77 -42.92
N ARG A 8 -19.00 -24.26 -42.33
CA ARG A 8 -18.49 -23.76 -41.04
C ARG A 8 -17.78 -22.41 -41.16
N PHE A 9 -17.21 -22.10 -42.31
CA PHE A 9 -16.52 -20.82 -42.53
C PHE A 9 -17.50 -19.64 -42.60
N PHE A 10 -18.66 -19.82 -43.24
CA PHE A 10 -19.70 -18.79 -43.34
C PHE A 10 -20.47 -18.56 -42.02
N ILE A 11 -20.50 -19.54 -41.11
CA ILE A 11 -21.13 -19.36 -39.78
C ILE A 11 -20.28 -18.48 -38.86
N ILE A 12 -18.95 -18.50 -39.03
CA ILE A 12 -18.01 -17.78 -38.15
C ILE A 12 -17.74 -16.35 -38.65
N LEU A 13 -17.92 -16.09 -39.95
CA LEU A 13 -17.63 -14.80 -40.58
C LEU A 13 -18.38 -13.60 -39.96
N PRO A 14 -19.68 -13.69 -39.62
CA PRO A 14 -20.40 -12.60 -38.95
C PRO A 14 -19.83 -12.28 -37.58
N TRP A 15 -19.41 -13.30 -36.82
CA TRP A 15 -18.83 -13.13 -35.47
C TRP A 15 -17.44 -12.51 -35.53
N VAL A 16 -16.63 -12.89 -36.52
CA VAL A 16 -15.31 -12.26 -36.75
C VAL A 16 -15.47 -10.80 -37.16
N LEU A 17 -16.46 -10.47 -38.00
CA LEU A 17 -16.76 -9.09 -38.37
C LEU A 17 -17.21 -8.25 -37.17
N ILE A 18 -18.04 -8.80 -36.27
CA ILE A 18 -18.45 -8.14 -35.02
C ILE A 18 -17.23 -7.87 -34.12
N VAL A 19 -16.31 -8.82 -33.98
CA VAL A 19 -15.08 -8.64 -33.19
C VAL A 19 -14.18 -7.56 -33.80
N ILE A 20 -14.04 -7.53 -35.13
CA ILE A 20 -13.26 -6.49 -35.82
C ILE A 20 -13.92 -5.11 -35.66
N ILE A 21 -15.25 -5.01 -35.77
CA ILE A 21 -15.99 -3.76 -35.56
C ILE A 21 -15.89 -3.30 -34.10
N MET A 22 -15.98 -4.20 -33.11
CA MET A 22 -15.77 -3.82 -31.70
C MET A 22 -14.37 -3.28 -31.45
N ILE A 23 -13.33 -3.90 -32.02
CA ILE A 23 -11.95 -3.41 -31.90
C ILE A 23 -11.79 -2.06 -32.59
N ASP A 24 -12.40 -1.83 -33.76
CA ASP A 24 -12.32 -0.55 -34.48
C ASP A 24 -13.17 0.56 -33.83
N VAL A 25 -14.27 0.22 -33.16
CA VAL A 25 -15.06 1.17 -32.37
C VAL A 25 -14.30 1.60 -31.11
N ASP A 26 -13.62 0.67 -30.42
CA ASP A 26 -12.79 1.01 -29.27
C ASP A 26 -11.59 1.90 -29.65
N THR A 27 -10.96 1.66 -30.81
CA THR A 27 -9.86 2.53 -31.30
C THR A 27 -10.36 3.89 -31.81
N ARG A 28 -11.58 3.97 -32.36
CA ARG A 28 -12.19 5.25 -32.79
C ARG A 28 -12.76 6.08 -31.65
N SER A 29 -13.16 5.45 -30.54
CA SER A 29 -13.62 6.16 -29.33
C SER A 29 -12.49 6.98 -28.65
N TRP A 30 -11.23 6.66 -28.94
CA TRP A 30 -10.06 7.40 -28.47
C TRP A 30 -9.48 8.40 -29.47
N SER A 31 -9.99 8.46 -30.70
CA SER A 31 -9.45 9.33 -31.77
C SER A 31 -10.42 10.43 -32.25
N SER A 32 -11.54 10.66 -31.56
CA SER A 32 -12.43 11.79 -31.88
C SER A 32 -12.97 12.50 -30.63
N SER A 33 -12.82 13.83 -30.62
CA SER A 33 -13.20 14.82 -29.58
C SER A 33 -12.06 15.16 -28.61
N SER A 34 -11.46 16.36 -28.59
CA SER A 34 -11.88 17.67 -29.09
C SER A 34 -10.69 18.62 -29.27
N ARG A 35 -10.59 19.23 -30.45
CA ARG A 35 -9.88 20.49 -30.69
C ARG A 35 -10.70 21.61 -30.04
N SER A 36 -10.13 22.35 -29.10
CA SER A 36 -10.69 23.62 -28.62
C SER A 36 -10.45 24.72 -29.65
N PRO A 37 -11.46 25.55 -30.00
CA PRO A 37 -11.20 26.76 -30.76
C PRO A 37 -10.65 27.86 -29.85
N ALA A 38 -9.55 28.46 -30.28
CA ALA A 38 -8.94 29.64 -29.68
C ALA A 38 -9.90 30.85 -29.74
N SER A 39 -9.87 31.69 -28.70
CA SER A 39 -10.37 33.07 -28.77
C SER A 39 -9.25 34.04 -28.34
N PRO A 40 -9.18 35.24 -28.94
CA PRO A 40 -7.96 36.02 -29.00
C PRO A 40 -7.79 36.98 -27.81
N HIS A 41 -6.53 37.23 -27.48
CA HIS A 41 -6.05 38.25 -26.55
C HIS A 41 -6.45 39.68 -26.96
N ARG A 42 -6.76 40.51 -25.97
CA ARG A 42 -6.57 41.96 -26.00
C ARG A 42 -5.95 42.44 -24.68
N PRO A 43 -4.88 43.26 -24.70
CA PRO A 43 -4.25 43.80 -23.49
C PRO A 43 -4.71 45.24 -23.18
N HIS A 44 -4.23 45.77 -22.03
CA HIS A 44 -4.36 47.14 -21.48
C HIS A 44 -5.57 47.34 -20.52
N GLN A 45 -5.50 47.98 -19.34
CA GLN A 45 -4.60 48.98 -18.74
C GLN A 45 -4.87 49.04 -17.20
N HIS A 46 -3.83 49.30 -16.38
CA HIS A 46 -3.93 50.04 -15.10
C HIS A 46 -3.54 51.53 -15.37
N PRO A 47 -3.61 52.55 -14.47
CA PRO A 47 -3.91 52.61 -13.02
C PRO A 47 -4.88 53.84 -12.73
N PRO A 48 -4.88 54.68 -11.65
CA PRO A 48 -3.85 55.04 -10.65
C PRO A 48 -4.22 54.93 -9.16
N ALA A 49 -3.14 54.98 -8.37
CA ALA A 49 -3.09 55.18 -6.94
C ALA A 49 -3.57 56.57 -6.49
N PHE A 50 -4.07 56.66 -5.26
CA PHE A 50 -4.06 57.89 -4.46
C PHE A 50 -3.39 57.58 -3.12
N GLY A 51 -2.31 58.31 -2.84
CA GLY A 51 -1.62 58.31 -1.55
C GLY A 51 -2.13 59.43 -0.65
N HIS A 52 -2.01 59.20 0.66
CA HIS A 52 -1.93 60.14 1.79
C HIS A 52 -2.00 59.25 3.05
N ARG A 53 -1.31 59.47 4.18
CA ARG A 53 -0.33 60.44 4.65
C ARG A 53 0.22 59.86 5.97
N LEU A 54 1.44 60.26 6.31
CA LEU A 54 2.18 60.04 7.56
C LEU A 54 1.37 60.11 8.87
N GLY A 55 1.75 59.28 9.84
CA GLY A 55 1.40 59.41 11.26
C GLY A 55 2.34 58.63 12.17
N ARG A 56 3.39 59.31 12.66
CA ARG A 56 4.35 58.84 13.67
C ARG A 56 3.64 58.52 15.00
N GLY A 57 4.14 57.51 15.72
CA GLY A 57 3.73 57.26 17.12
C GLY A 57 4.49 56.10 17.75
N ALA A 58 5.78 56.29 18.02
CA ALA A 58 6.56 55.38 18.86
C ALA A 58 6.19 55.58 20.35
N ARG A 59 5.97 54.50 21.10
CA ARG A 59 6.21 54.50 22.55
C ARG A 59 6.61 53.12 23.06
N LEU A 60 7.89 53.05 23.44
CA LEU A 60 8.50 52.04 24.29
C LEU A 60 7.88 52.08 25.69
N LEU A 61 7.66 50.91 26.30
CA LEU A 61 7.49 50.76 27.74
C LEU A 61 8.47 49.68 28.23
N LYS A 62 9.41 50.11 29.10
CA LYS A 62 10.27 49.28 29.94
C LYS A 62 9.67 49.23 31.37
N PRO A 63 10.08 48.26 32.21
CA PRO A 63 9.34 47.75 33.36
C PRO A 63 9.65 48.50 34.67
N PRO A 64 8.93 48.23 35.76
CA PRO A 64 9.36 48.64 37.09
C PRO A 64 10.15 47.54 37.80
N ALA A 65 11.05 47.98 38.68
CA ALA A 65 11.81 47.19 39.64
C ALA A 65 11.49 47.63 41.07
N GLY A 66 11.61 46.70 42.02
CA GLY A 66 12.04 47.00 43.40
C GLY A 66 11.00 46.81 44.52
N GLY A 67 11.28 45.86 45.43
CA GLY A 67 10.63 45.71 46.74
C GLY A 67 11.07 44.44 47.47
N SER A 68 11.93 44.59 48.48
CA SER A 68 12.70 43.60 49.24
C SER A 68 12.00 42.98 50.46
N SER A 69 12.35 41.73 50.85
CA SER A 69 12.76 41.36 52.23
C SER A 69 13.10 39.86 52.44
N SER A 70 14.35 39.61 52.87
CA SER A 70 14.87 38.66 53.89
C SER A 70 14.48 37.16 53.93
N GLY A 71 15.51 36.29 54.03
CA GLY A 71 15.38 34.98 54.70
C GLY A 71 16.41 33.88 54.34
N SER A 72 17.62 33.95 54.93
CA SER A 72 18.54 32.87 55.35
C SER A 72 18.52 31.45 54.72
N GLY A 73 19.71 30.94 54.32
CA GLY A 73 19.98 29.48 54.28
C GLY A 73 21.16 29.02 53.40
N SER A 74 22.28 28.69 54.04
CA SER A 74 23.58 28.10 53.63
C SER A 74 23.67 26.95 52.57
N SER A 75 24.63 27.09 51.64
CA SER A 75 25.67 26.17 51.05
C SER A 75 25.38 24.70 50.62
N PRO A 76 26.17 24.04 49.70
CA PRO A 76 27.09 24.46 48.62
C PRO A 76 26.76 23.79 47.23
N PRO A 77 27.52 23.99 46.12
CA PRO A 77 27.11 23.56 44.78
C PRO A 77 27.62 22.15 44.42
N ALA A 78 26.77 21.32 43.80
CA ALA A 78 27.15 20.04 43.22
C ALA A 78 26.83 20.01 41.71
N ALA A 79 27.90 19.91 40.93
CA ALA A 79 28.06 19.37 39.59
C ALA A 79 26.84 19.34 38.62
N LEU A 80 26.99 20.05 37.49
CA LEU A 80 26.24 19.82 36.26
C LEU A 80 26.42 18.36 35.79
N GLY A 81 25.50 17.49 36.20
CA GLY A 81 25.25 16.18 35.60
C GLY A 81 24.33 16.35 34.40
N ASN A 82 24.89 16.21 33.21
CA ASN A 82 24.24 16.33 31.92
C ASN A 82 23.11 15.29 31.75
N SER A 83 21.91 15.60 32.23
CA SER A 83 20.73 14.74 32.10
C SER A 83 20.00 15.02 30.80
N LYS A 84 20.57 14.57 29.66
CA LYS A 84 19.74 14.19 28.51
C LYS A 84 19.04 12.87 28.85
N ALA A 85 18.10 12.93 29.78
CA ALA A 85 17.07 11.92 29.91
C ALA A 85 16.17 12.09 28.67
N ALA A 86 16.55 11.39 27.61
CA ALA A 86 15.72 11.25 26.43
C ALA A 86 14.36 10.74 26.90
N VAL A 87 13.31 11.47 26.51
CA VAL A 87 11.92 11.01 26.54
C VAL A 87 11.84 9.83 25.59
N VAL A 88 12.25 8.65 26.06
CA VAL A 88 11.93 7.37 25.44
C VAL A 88 10.46 7.17 25.75
N GLY A 89 9.60 7.56 24.81
CA GLY A 89 8.17 7.27 24.89
C GLY A 89 8.01 5.79 25.21
N LEU A 90 7.38 5.51 26.35
CA LEU A 90 7.02 4.15 26.75
C LEU A 90 6.19 3.55 25.61
N VAL A 91 6.81 2.68 24.81
CA VAL A 91 6.08 1.96 23.78
C VAL A 91 5.08 1.09 24.52
N ASN A 92 3.80 1.41 24.39
CA ASN A 92 2.76 0.62 25.01
C ASN A 92 2.73 -0.77 24.34
N GLU A 93 3.39 -1.74 24.96
CA GLU A 93 3.48 -3.13 24.48
C GLU A 93 2.11 -3.83 24.41
N SER A 94 1.06 -3.24 24.99
CA SER A 94 -0.30 -3.75 24.89
C SER A 94 -0.89 -3.66 23.48
N VAL A 95 -0.36 -2.79 22.61
CA VAL A 95 -0.98 -2.57 21.32
C VAL A 95 -0.41 -3.52 20.25
N PRO A 96 -1.24 -4.28 19.52
CA PRO A 96 -0.75 -5.27 18.56
C PRO A 96 0.16 -4.67 17.49
N LEU A 97 1.23 -5.39 17.15
CA LEU A 97 2.20 -5.04 16.10
C LEU A 97 1.64 -5.45 14.72
N ILE A 98 1.65 -4.53 13.77
CA ILE A 98 1.27 -4.80 12.37
C ILE A 98 2.51 -5.20 11.58
N TYR A 99 2.52 -6.40 11.01
CA TYR A 99 3.51 -6.84 10.05
C TYR A 99 2.98 -6.62 8.64
N ALA A 100 3.46 -5.58 7.97
CA ALA A 100 3.09 -5.29 6.59
C ALA A 100 4.08 -5.98 5.64
N ILE A 101 3.65 -7.04 4.95
CA ILE A 101 4.46 -7.69 3.90
C ILE A 101 4.22 -6.97 2.59
N THR A 102 5.28 -6.36 2.05
CA THR A 102 5.24 -5.64 0.78
C THR A 102 6.18 -6.28 -0.22
N PRO A 103 5.66 -6.94 -1.26
CA PRO A 103 6.46 -7.33 -2.41
C PRO A 103 6.78 -6.07 -3.25
N THR A 104 8.01 -5.98 -3.76
CA THR A 104 8.40 -4.92 -4.71
C THR A 104 9.32 -5.45 -5.79
N TYR A 105 9.48 -4.72 -6.89
CA TYR A 105 10.40 -5.06 -7.97
C TYR A 105 10.91 -3.80 -8.68
N SER A 106 12.11 -3.90 -9.25
CA SER A 106 12.75 -2.80 -9.97
C SER A 106 11.97 -2.39 -11.21
N ARG A 107 11.54 -1.13 -11.22
CA ARG A 107 10.83 -0.44 -12.31
C ARG A 107 10.98 1.07 -12.14
N PRO A 108 10.75 1.90 -13.19
CA PRO A 108 10.96 3.35 -13.11
C PRO A 108 10.26 4.04 -11.94
N VAL A 109 9.06 3.59 -11.56
CA VAL A 109 8.29 4.21 -10.46
C VAL A 109 8.61 3.61 -9.08
N GLN A 110 9.46 2.58 -8.98
CA GLN A 110 9.64 1.82 -7.73
C GLN A 110 9.94 2.71 -6.52
N LYS A 111 10.91 3.63 -6.65
CA LYS A 111 11.30 4.51 -5.55
C LYS A 111 10.18 5.47 -5.16
N ALA A 112 9.44 6.01 -6.13
CA ALA A 112 8.29 6.88 -5.86
C ALA A 112 7.18 6.14 -5.10
N GLU A 113 6.89 4.90 -5.52
CA GLU A 113 5.89 4.02 -4.90
C GLU A 113 6.25 3.69 -3.44
N LEU A 114 7.49 3.25 -3.22
CA LEU A 114 7.99 3.00 -1.88
C LEU A 114 8.02 4.27 -1.03
N THR A 115 8.33 5.44 -1.62
CA THR A 115 8.33 6.72 -0.91
C THR A 115 6.96 7.08 -0.36
N ARG A 116 5.91 7.04 -1.21
CA ARG A 116 4.55 7.36 -0.75
C ARG A 116 4.02 6.33 0.25
N LEU A 117 4.32 5.05 0.05
CA LEU A 117 3.93 4.00 0.99
C LEU A 117 4.62 4.17 2.35
N ALA A 118 5.92 4.45 2.36
CA ALA A 118 6.67 4.71 3.59
C ALA A 118 6.15 5.96 4.31
N ASN A 119 5.74 7.00 3.59
CA ASN A 119 5.14 8.19 4.18
C ASN A 119 3.83 7.87 4.91
N THR A 120 3.00 6.96 4.38
CA THR A 120 1.82 6.45 5.08
C THR A 120 2.22 5.61 6.29
N PHE A 121 3.09 4.61 6.11
CA PHE A 121 3.45 3.66 7.16
C PHE A 121 4.15 4.30 8.36
N ARG A 122 4.92 5.38 8.16
CA ARG A 122 5.59 6.11 9.24
C ARG A 122 4.62 6.72 10.26
N GLN A 123 3.37 6.94 9.85
CA GLN A 123 2.31 7.48 10.71
C GLN A 123 1.59 6.38 11.50
N VAL A 124 1.85 5.11 11.21
CA VAL A 124 1.19 3.98 11.85
C VAL A 124 2.02 3.50 13.05
N ALA A 125 1.45 3.66 14.25
CA ALA A 125 2.10 3.21 15.48
C ALA A 125 2.23 1.67 15.52
N ARG A 126 3.42 1.19 15.92
CA ARG A 126 3.76 -0.24 16.01
C ARG A 126 3.45 -0.98 14.70
N LEU A 127 4.10 -0.53 13.63
CA LEU A 127 4.18 -1.21 12.35
C LEU A 127 5.62 -1.67 12.10
N HIS A 128 5.77 -2.91 11.68
CA HIS A 128 7.02 -3.50 11.19
C HIS A 128 6.87 -3.83 9.71
N TRP A 129 7.67 -3.19 8.87
CA TRP A 129 7.60 -3.38 7.43
C TRP A 129 8.48 -4.54 6.98
N VAL A 130 7.92 -5.49 6.26
CA VAL A 130 8.65 -6.62 5.67
C VAL A 130 8.68 -6.40 4.16
N LEU A 131 9.73 -5.72 3.69
CA LEU A 131 9.91 -5.38 2.29
C LEU A 131 10.68 -6.48 1.57
N VAL A 132 10.08 -7.07 0.55
CA VAL A 132 10.61 -8.25 -0.15
C VAL A 132 10.78 -7.98 -1.64
N GLU A 133 12.02 -7.88 -2.09
CA GLU A 133 12.33 -7.63 -3.51
C GLU A 133 12.19 -8.90 -4.38
N ASP A 134 11.53 -8.78 -5.54
CA ASP A 134 11.67 -9.73 -6.66
C ASP A 134 13.02 -9.54 -7.36
N SER A 135 14.07 -9.99 -6.69
CA SER A 135 15.45 -9.88 -7.12
C SER A 135 16.30 -11.03 -6.58
N THR A 136 17.38 -11.35 -7.30
CA THR A 136 18.37 -12.35 -6.85
C THR A 136 19.22 -11.86 -5.68
N ARG A 137 19.25 -10.55 -5.42
CA ARG A 137 19.95 -9.89 -4.32
C ARG A 137 19.19 -8.64 -3.86
N ARG A 138 19.48 -8.18 -2.64
CA ARG A 138 19.06 -6.84 -2.19
C ARG A 138 19.67 -5.78 -3.11
N THR A 139 18.85 -4.86 -3.61
CA THR A 139 19.32 -3.78 -4.48
C THR A 139 19.82 -2.59 -3.64
N GLU A 140 20.83 -1.91 -4.16
CA GLU A 140 21.41 -0.71 -3.54
C GLU A 140 20.34 0.38 -3.32
N LEU A 141 19.45 0.58 -4.29
CA LEU A 141 18.34 1.53 -4.21
C LEU A 141 17.47 1.25 -2.99
N VAL A 142 16.97 0.01 -2.85
CA VAL A 142 16.06 -0.34 -1.76
C VAL A 142 16.78 -0.37 -0.41
N SER A 143 18.02 -0.85 -0.36
CA SER A 143 18.82 -0.83 0.87
C SER A 143 19.05 0.60 1.39
N ARG A 144 19.44 1.54 0.52
CA ARG A 144 19.60 2.96 0.90
C ARG A 144 18.27 3.65 1.21
N PHE A 145 17.20 3.27 0.51
CA PHE A 145 15.86 3.78 0.77
C PHE A 145 15.39 3.40 2.18
N VAL A 146 15.39 2.10 2.51
CA VAL A 146 14.93 1.59 3.81
C VAL A 146 15.76 2.15 4.97
N ALA A 147 17.08 2.25 4.81
CA ALA A 147 17.97 2.83 5.82
C ALA A 147 17.61 4.28 6.20
N ARG A 148 17.02 5.04 5.27
CA ARG A 148 16.60 6.44 5.47
C ARG A 148 15.10 6.61 5.69
N ALA A 149 14.31 5.55 5.53
CA ALA A 149 12.85 5.64 5.54
C ALA A 149 12.29 5.94 6.95
N GLY A 150 13.05 5.69 8.01
CA GLY A 150 12.68 6.02 9.39
C GLY A 150 11.56 5.14 9.96
N LEU A 151 11.44 3.89 9.49
CA LEU A 151 10.51 2.90 10.04
C LEU A 151 11.20 1.55 10.30
N PRO A 152 10.75 0.78 11.31
CA PRO A 152 11.24 -0.58 11.53
C PRO A 152 10.99 -1.44 10.29
N CYS A 153 12.04 -2.02 9.73
CA CYS A 153 11.96 -2.74 8.47
C CYS A 153 12.86 -3.98 8.45
N THR A 154 12.35 -5.07 7.91
CA THR A 154 13.13 -6.22 7.48
C THR A 154 13.20 -6.21 5.96
N HIS A 155 14.42 -6.16 5.42
CA HIS A 155 14.67 -6.15 3.98
C HIS A 155 15.08 -7.55 3.50
N LEU A 156 14.18 -8.20 2.76
CA LEU A 156 14.36 -9.53 2.17
C LEU A 156 14.41 -9.45 0.65
N HIS A 157 14.81 -10.55 0.01
CA HIS A 157 14.72 -10.70 -1.44
C HIS A 157 14.48 -12.18 -1.81
N VAL A 158 13.76 -12.40 -2.91
CA VAL A 158 13.62 -13.70 -3.55
C VAL A 158 13.23 -13.49 -5.01
N PRO A 159 13.95 -14.08 -5.99
CA PRO A 159 13.60 -13.90 -7.39
C PRO A 159 12.39 -14.78 -7.77
N THR A 160 11.42 -14.21 -8.48
CA THR A 160 10.41 -15.00 -9.17
C THR A 160 11.03 -15.63 -10.43
N PRO A 161 10.93 -16.96 -10.63
CA PRO A 161 11.47 -17.61 -11.82
C PRO A 161 10.91 -17.02 -13.13
N ARG A 162 11.77 -16.82 -14.14
CA ARG A 162 11.42 -16.14 -15.41
C ARG A 162 10.15 -16.69 -16.08
N ARG A 163 9.93 -18.00 -16.04
CA ARG A 163 8.74 -18.67 -16.59
C ARG A 163 7.41 -18.16 -16.00
N TYR A 164 7.45 -17.53 -14.82
CA TYR A 164 6.28 -16.99 -14.12
C TYR A 164 6.13 -15.47 -14.26
N LYS A 165 7.05 -14.78 -14.96
CA LYS A 165 6.97 -13.34 -15.24
C LYS A 165 6.20 -13.02 -16.53
N ARG A 166 5.09 -13.73 -16.76
CA ARG A 166 4.23 -13.55 -17.96
C ARG A 166 2.96 -12.81 -17.60
N ALA A 167 2.41 -12.06 -18.56
CA ALA A 167 1.10 -11.41 -18.38
C ALA A 167 0.03 -12.46 -18.04
N GLY A 168 -0.89 -12.10 -17.13
CA GLY A 168 -1.96 -12.98 -16.66
C GLY A 168 -1.57 -14.00 -15.58
N LEU A 169 -0.28 -14.12 -15.22
CA LEU A 169 0.14 -14.97 -14.09
C LEU A 169 0.19 -14.17 -12.78
N PRO A 170 -0.13 -14.80 -11.63
CA PRO A 170 0.01 -14.17 -10.32
C PRO A 170 1.46 -13.72 -10.06
N ARG A 171 1.57 -12.44 -9.73
CA ARG A 171 2.82 -11.78 -9.28
C ARG A 171 2.97 -11.92 -7.77
N ALA A 172 4.17 -11.63 -7.27
CA ALA A 172 4.47 -11.53 -5.85
C ALA A 172 4.34 -12.81 -4.98
N THR A 173 3.99 -13.97 -5.56
CA THR A 173 3.78 -15.23 -4.79
C THR A 173 5.00 -15.63 -3.96
N GLU A 174 6.20 -15.65 -4.56
CA GLU A 174 7.43 -16.03 -3.82
C GLU A 174 7.73 -15.02 -2.72
N GLN A 175 7.54 -13.73 -3.00
CA GLN A 175 7.87 -12.64 -2.10
C GLN A 175 6.96 -12.65 -0.87
N ARG A 176 5.64 -12.83 -1.06
CA ARG A 176 4.69 -13.00 0.05
C ARG A 176 5.02 -14.24 0.88
N ASN A 177 5.36 -15.36 0.23
CA ASN A 177 5.76 -16.58 0.91
C ASN A 177 7.09 -16.44 1.67
N ALA A 178 8.06 -15.68 1.15
CA ALA A 178 9.30 -15.37 1.86
C ALA A 178 9.05 -14.52 3.11
N GLY A 179 8.13 -13.54 3.03
CA GLY A 179 7.69 -12.78 4.20
C GLY A 179 7.02 -13.68 5.26
N LEU A 180 6.13 -14.59 4.84
CA LEU A 180 5.52 -15.60 5.73
C LEU A 180 6.57 -16.51 6.39
N ALA A 181 7.53 -17.00 5.60
CA ALA A 181 8.60 -17.87 6.08
C ALA A 181 9.49 -17.17 7.10
N TRP A 182 9.91 -15.94 6.80
CA TRP A 182 10.67 -15.11 7.73
C TRP A 182 9.92 -14.92 9.04
N LEU A 183 8.64 -14.54 8.98
CA LEU A 183 7.82 -14.31 10.17
C LEU A 183 7.76 -15.57 11.05
N ARG A 184 7.49 -16.74 10.46
CA ARG A 184 7.49 -18.02 11.19
C ARG A 184 8.83 -18.33 11.83
N GLN A 185 9.92 -18.15 11.08
CA GLN A 185 11.27 -18.40 11.58
C GLN A 185 11.63 -17.50 12.76
N GLN A 186 11.28 -16.21 12.71
CA GLN A 186 11.53 -15.26 13.80
C GLN A 186 10.90 -15.71 15.11
N PHE A 187 9.70 -16.28 15.08
CA PHE A 187 8.99 -16.74 16.27
C PHE A 187 9.36 -18.15 16.72
N GLN A 188 9.85 -19.01 15.82
CA GLN A 188 10.39 -20.32 16.17
C GLN A 188 11.70 -20.22 16.98
N GLN A 189 12.51 -19.20 16.72
CA GLN A 189 13.82 -19.01 17.36
C GLN A 189 13.75 -18.34 18.74
N ARG A 190 12.55 -17.93 19.21
CA ARG A 190 12.41 -17.28 20.53
C ARG A 190 12.47 -18.33 21.66
N PRO A 191 13.16 -18.05 22.78
CA PRO A 191 13.15 -18.94 23.94
C PRO A 191 11.72 -19.16 24.44
N ARG A 192 11.26 -20.41 24.50
CA ARG A 192 10.03 -20.79 25.22
C ARG A 192 10.25 -20.47 26.71
N PRO A 193 9.32 -19.78 27.40
CA PRO A 193 7.90 -20.16 27.49
C PRO A 193 6.90 -19.05 27.12
N ARG A 194 7.33 -17.94 26.50
CA ARG A 194 6.40 -16.82 26.26
C ARG A 194 5.53 -17.07 25.03
N PRO A 195 4.20 -16.88 25.12
CA PRO A 195 3.34 -16.88 23.95
C PRO A 195 3.78 -15.76 22.98
N PRO A 196 3.58 -15.93 21.67
CA PRO A 196 3.88 -14.86 20.72
C PRO A 196 3.03 -13.62 21.10
N PRO A 197 3.63 -12.41 21.01
CA PRO A 197 2.93 -11.17 21.28
C PRO A 197 1.72 -11.00 20.34
N ALA A 198 0.76 -10.18 20.75
CA ALA A 198 -0.35 -9.81 19.87
C ALA A 198 0.19 -9.12 18.62
N GLY A 199 -0.28 -9.58 17.45
CA GLY A 199 0.15 -9.03 16.18
C GLY A 199 -0.78 -9.44 15.05
N VAL A 200 -0.72 -8.68 13.96
CA VAL A 200 -1.51 -8.89 12.76
C VAL A 200 -0.60 -8.83 11.55
N LEU A 201 -0.84 -9.70 10.58
CA LEU A 201 -0.18 -9.73 9.29
C LEU A 201 -1.11 -9.12 8.23
N PHE A 202 -0.55 -8.22 7.42
CA PHE A 202 -1.23 -7.59 6.29
C PHE A 202 -0.36 -7.64 5.03
N PHE A 203 -0.96 -7.98 3.89
CA PHE A 203 -0.27 -7.97 2.59
C PHE A 203 -0.55 -6.66 1.87
N ALA A 204 0.49 -5.84 1.71
CA ALA A 204 0.36 -4.50 1.16
C ALA A 204 1.24 -4.34 -0.08
N ASP A 205 0.65 -4.43 -1.28
CA ASP A 205 1.35 -4.20 -2.54
C ASP A 205 1.84 -2.74 -2.64
N ASP A 206 2.98 -2.51 -3.31
CA ASP A 206 3.69 -1.24 -3.24
C ASP A 206 3.02 -0.06 -3.97
N ASP A 207 2.03 -0.32 -4.82
CA ASP A 207 1.30 0.67 -5.64
C ASP A 207 -0.12 0.97 -5.15
N ASN A 208 -0.58 0.29 -4.10
CA ASN A 208 -1.90 0.51 -3.51
C ASN A 208 -1.91 1.78 -2.66
N THR A 209 -3.12 2.28 -2.36
CA THR A 209 -3.32 3.45 -1.49
C THR A 209 -4.08 3.03 -0.23
N TYR A 210 -3.59 3.46 0.94
CA TYR A 210 -4.09 3.03 2.24
C TYR A 210 -4.47 4.22 3.12
N SER A 211 -5.69 4.23 3.66
CA SER A 211 -6.08 5.15 4.72
C SER A 211 -5.44 4.75 6.05
N LEU A 212 -5.13 5.72 6.92
CA LEU A 212 -4.65 5.44 8.28
C LEU A 212 -5.68 4.69 9.12
N GLU A 213 -6.97 4.94 8.87
CA GLU A 213 -8.09 4.27 9.56
C GLU A 213 -8.04 2.74 9.37
N LEU A 214 -7.59 2.27 8.20
CA LEU A 214 -7.47 0.83 7.91
C LEU A 214 -6.55 0.11 8.92
N PHE A 215 -5.47 0.76 9.34
CA PHE A 215 -4.51 0.17 10.27
C PHE A 215 -5.07 0.09 11.69
N HIS A 216 -6.01 0.99 12.05
CA HIS A 216 -6.75 0.87 13.31
C HIS A 216 -7.74 -0.30 13.26
N GLU A 217 -8.47 -0.45 12.16
CA GLU A 217 -9.45 -1.54 11.94
C GLU A 217 -8.80 -2.93 12.05
N MET A 218 -7.69 -3.16 11.34
CA MET A 218 -7.03 -4.48 11.30
C MET A 218 -6.31 -4.85 12.61
N ARG A 219 -6.05 -3.88 13.48
CA ARG A 219 -5.21 -4.11 14.67
C ARG A 219 -5.84 -5.06 15.68
N THR A 220 -7.16 -5.14 15.66
CA THR A 220 -7.97 -5.94 16.58
C THR A 220 -8.34 -7.32 16.04
N THR A 221 -7.76 -7.72 14.91
CA THR A 221 -8.03 -9.02 14.27
C THR A 221 -7.63 -10.19 15.16
N ARG A 222 -8.58 -11.10 15.42
CA ARG A 222 -8.35 -12.30 16.24
C ARG A 222 -8.07 -13.53 15.39
N LYS A 223 -8.78 -13.69 14.27
CA LYS A 223 -8.55 -14.73 13.25
C LYS A 223 -8.20 -14.09 11.91
N VAL A 224 -9.22 -13.74 11.12
CA VAL A 224 -9.07 -13.12 9.81
C VAL A 224 -10.11 -12.02 9.69
N SER A 225 -9.66 -10.79 9.44
CA SER A 225 -10.53 -9.64 9.23
C SER A 225 -10.63 -9.30 7.75
N VAL A 226 -11.79 -8.82 7.32
CA VAL A 226 -12.07 -8.46 5.92
C VAL A 226 -12.75 -7.10 5.80
N TRP A 227 -12.53 -6.43 4.67
CA TRP A 227 -13.09 -5.11 4.37
C TRP A 227 -13.24 -4.87 2.86
N PRO A 228 -13.98 -3.81 2.45
CA PRO A 228 -14.07 -3.39 1.06
C PRO A 228 -12.75 -2.90 0.49
N VAL A 229 -12.54 -3.16 -0.80
CA VAL A 229 -11.39 -2.66 -1.57
C VAL A 229 -11.91 -1.85 -2.76
N GLY A 230 -11.41 -0.63 -2.91
CA GLY A 230 -11.74 0.26 -4.02
C GLY A 230 -10.96 -0.07 -5.29
N LEU A 231 -11.56 0.24 -6.44
CA LEU A 231 -10.94 0.17 -7.78
C LEU A 231 -10.37 -1.21 -8.14
N VAL A 232 -11.09 -2.27 -7.79
CA VAL A 232 -10.68 -3.67 -8.00
C VAL A 232 -11.76 -4.47 -8.72
N GLY A 233 -11.38 -5.59 -9.34
CA GLY A 233 -12.32 -6.51 -10.00
C GLY A 233 -13.10 -5.89 -11.15
N GLY A 234 -12.59 -4.82 -11.77
CA GLY A 234 -13.31 -4.07 -12.81
C GLY A 234 -14.51 -3.27 -12.29
N ARG A 235 -14.55 -2.97 -10.98
CA ARG A 235 -15.63 -2.22 -10.33
C ARG A 235 -15.10 -1.03 -9.53
N ARG A 236 -16.03 -0.15 -9.12
CA ARG A 236 -15.73 0.95 -8.18
C ARG A 236 -15.18 0.41 -6.85
N TYR A 237 -15.72 -0.71 -6.39
CA TYR A 237 -15.24 -1.47 -5.24
C TYR A 237 -15.74 -2.91 -5.30
N GLU A 238 -15.07 -3.79 -4.57
CA GLU A 238 -15.58 -5.10 -4.16
C GLU A 238 -15.67 -5.15 -2.63
N ARG A 239 -16.61 -5.93 -2.09
CA ARG A 239 -16.79 -6.02 -0.63
C ARG A 239 -17.35 -7.37 -0.17
N PRO A 240 -17.08 -7.77 1.08
CA PRO A 240 -17.91 -8.76 1.78
C PRO A 240 -19.35 -8.26 1.92
N ILE A 241 -20.32 -9.16 1.76
CA ILE A 241 -21.72 -8.94 2.10
C ILE A 241 -21.89 -9.41 3.55
N VAL A 242 -22.40 -8.52 4.39
CA VAL A 242 -22.48 -8.73 5.85
C VAL A 242 -23.94 -8.64 6.29
N GLU A 243 -24.39 -9.65 7.03
CA GLU A 243 -25.70 -9.69 7.69
C GLU A 243 -25.48 -10.09 9.15
N ASN A 244 -26.10 -9.36 10.09
CA ASN A 244 -25.99 -9.62 11.54
C ASN A 244 -24.52 -9.77 12.02
N GLY A 245 -23.61 -8.96 11.48
CA GLY A 245 -22.18 -8.99 11.82
C GLY A 245 -21.41 -10.20 11.28
N LYS A 246 -21.98 -10.97 10.35
CA LYS A 246 -21.37 -12.14 9.72
C LYS A 246 -21.28 -11.98 8.21
N VAL A 247 -20.17 -12.45 7.63
CA VAL A 247 -20.02 -12.49 6.17
C VAL A 247 -20.89 -13.62 5.63
N VAL A 248 -21.79 -13.29 4.71
CA VAL A 248 -22.71 -14.25 4.07
C VAL A 248 -22.47 -14.40 2.58
N GLY A 249 -21.62 -13.56 2.00
CA GLY A 249 -21.29 -13.60 0.57
C GLY A 249 -20.35 -12.49 0.15
N TRP A 250 -20.24 -12.29 -1.16
CA TRP A 250 -19.29 -11.36 -1.77
C TRP A 250 -19.96 -10.52 -2.85
N TYR A 251 -19.78 -9.21 -2.79
CA TYR A 251 -20.08 -8.31 -3.90
C TYR A 251 -18.82 -8.17 -4.75
N THR A 252 -18.76 -8.92 -5.85
CA THR A 252 -17.61 -8.98 -6.76
C THR A 252 -18.08 -9.00 -8.22
N GLY A 253 -17.27 -8.45 -9.12
CA GLY A 253 -17.50 -8.51 -10.56
C GLY A 253 -16.93 -9.74 -11.23
N TRP A 254 -16.09 -10.49 -10.53
CA TRP A 254 -15.25 -11.50 -11.14
C TRP A 254 -15.15 -12.74 -10.26
N ARG A 255 -15.65 -13.86 -10.79
CA ARG A 255 -15.66 -15.18 -10.13
C ARG A 255 -16.23 -15.12 -8.70
N ALA A 256 -17.54 -14.89 -8.61
CA ALA A 256 -18.27 -14.90 -7.33
C ALA A 256 -18.37 -16.30 -6.69
N ASP A 257 -18.11 -17.36 -7.47
CA ASP A 257 -18.05 -18.76 -7.05
C ASP A 257 -16.82 -19.08 -6.17
N ARG A 258 -15.86 -18.15 -6.07
CA ARG A 258 -14.68 -18.31 -5.23
C ARG A 258 -15.08 -18.33 -3.75
N PRO A 259 -14.56 -19.27 -2.94
CA PRO A 259 -14.93 -19.32 -1.52
C PRO A 259 -14.56 -18.07 -0.73
N PHE A 260 -13.46 -17.42 -1.11
CA PHE A 260 -13.13 -16.08 -0.64
C PHE A 260 -12.93 -15.17 -1.85
N ALA A 261 -14.00 -14.55 -2.34
CA ALA A 261 -13.97 -13.65 -3.48
C ALA A 261 -13.56 -12.23 -3.04
N ILE A 262 -12.30 -12.11 -2.62
CA ILE A 262 -11.70 -10.87 -2.12
C ILE A 262 -10.31 -10.66 -2.73
N ASP A 263 -9.89 -9.40 -2.81
CA ASP A 263 -8.54 -9.00 -3.22
C ASP A 263 -7.51 -9.17 -2.08
N MET A 264 -6.24 -9.26 -2.42
CA MET A 264 -5.12 -9.38 -1.48
C MET A 264 -5.10 -8.25 -0.42
N ALA A 265 -5.44 -7.03 -0.81
CA ALA A 265 -5.48 -5.87 0.08
C ALA A 265 -6.73 -5.82 0.97
N GLY A 266 -7.67 -6.75 0.79
CA GLY A 266 -8.97 -6.76 1.45
C GLY A 266 -9.03 -7.50 2.79
N PHE A 267 -7.92 -8.11 3.24
CA PHE A 267 -7.91 -8.88 4.47
C PHE A 267 -6.61 -8.76 5.26
N ALA A 268 -6.68 -9.07 6.55
CA ALA A 268 -5.52 -9.29 7.41
C ALA A 268 -5.74 -10.51 8.31
N VAL A 269 -4.64 -11.08 8.80
CA VAL A 269 -4.64 -12.35 9.55
C VAL A 269 -3.92 -12.16 10.87
N SER A 270 -4.46 -12.68 11.98
CA SER A 270 -3.73 -12.63 13.24
C SER A 270 -2.43 -13.43 13.17
N LEU A 271 -1.40 -12.93 13.84
CA LEU A 271 -0.10 -13.59 13.90
C LEU A 271 -0.24 -15.02 14.46
N GLN A 272 -1.11 -15.20 15.45
CA GLN A 272 -1.41 -16.50 16.06
C GLN A 272 -1.90 -17.52 15.02
N VAL A 273 -2.82 -17.13 14.14
CA VAL A 273 -3.30 -18.00 13.05
C VAL A 273 -2.17 -18.34 12.08
N ILE A 274 -1.31 -17.39 11.71
CA ILE A 274 -0.18 -17.64 10.80
C ILE A 274 0.84 -18.63 11.40
N LEU A 275 1.10 -18.53 12.71
CA LEU A 275 2.03 -19.40 13.42
C LEU A 275 1.43 -20.79 13.69
N ALA A 276 0.13 -20.88 13.98
CA ALA A 276 -0.58 -22.14 14.17
C ALA A 276 -0.70 -22.96 12.88
N ASN A 277 -0.63 -22.31 11.71
CA ASN A 277 -0.75 -22.93 10.40
C ASN A 277 0.57 -22.82 9.60
N PRO A 278 1.67 -23.49 10.02
CA PRO A 278 3.00 -23.30 9.41
C PRO A 278 3.09 -23.76 7.96
N LYS A 279 2.17 -24.62 7.51
CA LYS A 279 2.09 -25.13 6.13
C LYS A 279 1.29 -24.22 5.19
N ALA A 280 0.53 -23.25 5.73
CA ALA A 280 -0.30 -22.36 4.92
C ALA A 280 0.57 -21.38 4.12
N VAL A 281 0.52 -21.45 2.80
CA VAL A 281 1.27 -20.59 1.88
C VAL A 281 0.44 -20.25 0.65
N PHE A 282 0.80 -19.19 -0.06
CA PHE A 282 0.22 -18.89 -1.36
C PHE A 282 0.69 -19.92 -2.38
N LYS A 283 -0.27 -20.60 -3.01
CA LYS A 283 0.01 -21.61 -4.02
C LYS A 283 0.36 -20.92 -5.34
N ARG A 284 1.45 -21.38 -5.97
CA ARG A 284 1.78 -21.00 -7.36
C ARG A 284 1.24 -22.01 -8.37
N ARG A 285 1.48 -23.30 -8.14
CA ARG A 285 1.01 -24.38 -9.02
C ARG A 285 -0.40 -24.78 -8.62
N GLY A 286 -1.27 -24.97 -9.62
CA GLY A 286 -2.65 -25.42 -9.41
C GLY A 286 -3.63 -24.33 -8.98
N SER A 287 -3.14 -23.13 -8.62
CA SER A 287 -4.02 -21.97 -8.39
C SER A 287 -4.43 -21.40 -9.74
N GLN A 288 -5.74 -21.39 -10.02
CA GLN A 288 -6.26 -20.70 -11.20
C GLN A 288 -6.00 -19.20 -11.06
N PRO A 289 -5.98 -18.41 -12.15
CA PRO A 289 -5.98 -16.96 -12.04
C PRO A 289 -7.02 -16.51 -11.01
N GLY A 290 -6.63 -15.54 -10.15
CA GLY A 290 -7.41 -14.97 -9.04
C GLY A 290 -7.94 -15.92 -7.97
N MET A 291 -7.38 -17.13 -7.86
CA MET A 291 -7.64 -18.04 -6.74
C MET A 291 -6.60 -17.94 -5.62
N GLN A 292 -5.58 -17.10 -5.77
CA GLN A 292 -4.43 -17.08 -4.86
C GLN A 292 -4.83 -16.76 -3.41
N GLU A 293 -5.69 -15.76 -3.23
CA GLU A 293 -6.26 -15.31 -1.96
C GLU A 293 -7.13 -16.42 -1.37
N SER A 294 -8.06 -16.95 -2.18
CA SER A 294 -8.95 -18.05 -1.79
C SER A 294 -8.20 -19.30 -1.35
N ASP A 295 -7.19 -19.73 -2.12
CA ASP A 295 -6.42 -20.93 -1.82
C ASP A 295 -5.63 -20.77 -0.52
N PHE A 296 -5.16 -19.56 -0.21
CA PHE A 296 -4.50 -19.25 1.06
C PHE A 296 -5.49 -19.23 2.23
N LEU A 297 -6.60 -18.48 2.12
CA LEU A 297 -7.57 -18.30 3.19
C LEU A 297 -8.25 -19.61 3.61
N LYS A 298 -8.57 -20.48 2.64
CA LYS A 298 -9.11 -21.83 2.90
C LYS A 298 -8.24 -22.70 3.82
N GLN A 299 -6.94 -22.40 3.92
CA GLN A 299 -6.02 -23.16 4.76
C GLN A 299 -6.02 -22.69 6.22
N ILE A 300 -6.65 -21.55 6.53
CA ILE A 300 -6.49 -20.87 7.83
C ILE A 300 -7.79 -20.38 8.48
N THR A 301 -8.90 -20.32 7.76
CA THR A 301 -10.19 -19.83 8.27
C THR A 301 -11.35 -20.39 7.44
N THR A 302 -12.56 -20.29 7.96
CA THR A 302 -13.82 -20.39 7.19
C THR A 302 -14.48 -19.02 7.01
N VAL A 303 -15.56 -18.94 6.20
CA VAL A 303 -16.28 -17.67 5.94
C VAL A 303 -16.98 -17.17 7.20
N GLU A 304 -17.49 -18.07 8.03
CA GLU A 304 -18.25 -17.78 9.26
C GLU A 304 -17.36 -17.20 10.38
N GLU A 305 -16.05 -17.49 10.28
CA GLU A 305 -15.01 -17.02 11.18
C GLU A 305 -14.43 -15.65 10.78
N LEU A 306 -14.79 -15.13 9.60
CA LEU A 306 -14.33 -13.82 9.15
C LEU A 306 -14.89 -12.71 10.03
N GLU A 307 -14.04 -11.73 10.34
CA GLU A 307 -14.38 -10.54 11.12
C GLU A 307 -14.59 -9.36 10.17
N PRO A 308 -15.85 -8.95 9.89
CA PRO A 308 -16.10 -7.78 9.06
C PRO A 308 -15.61 -6.51 9.78
N LYS A 309 -14.88 -5.66 9.05
CA LYS A 309 -14.34 -4.36 9.49
C LYS A 309 -14.94 -3.24 8.65
N ALA A 310 -14.45 -2.02 8.84
CA ALA A 310 -14.81 -0.84 8.04
C ALA A 310 -16.33 -0.62 8.04
N ASP A 311 -16.91 -0.57 9.25
CA ASP A 311 -18.33 -0.35 9.50
C ASP A 311 -19.22 -1.39 8.79
N ASN A 312 -19.06 -2.68 9.17
CA ASN A 312 -19.72 -3.82 8.53
C ASN A 312 -19.55 -3.86 7.01
N CYS A 313 -18.33 -3.58 6.56
CA CYS A 313 -17.95 -3.55 5.16
C CYS A 313 -18.73 -2.53 4.32
N THR A 314 -19.05 -1.36 4.88
CA THR A 314 -19.73 -0.27 4.16
C THR A 314 -18.79 0.89 3.79
N LYS A 315 -17.58 0.93 4.34
CA LYS A 315 -16.56 1.95 4.04
C LYS A 315 -15.38 1.39 3.24
N VAL A 316 -14.90 2.15 2.26
CA VAL A 316 -13.67 1.84 1.51
C VAL A 316 -12.50 2.57 2.15
N LEU A 317 -11.53 1.82 2.70
CA LEU A 317 -10.35 2.34 3.39
C LEU A 317 -9.03 2.00 2.69
N VAL A 318 -9.11 1.27 1.57
CA VAL A 318 -7.99 0.85 0.72
C VAL A 318 -8.40 0.87 -0.74
N TRP A 319 -7.48 1.27 -1.61
CA TRP A 319 -7.70 1.33 -3.05
C TRP A 319 -6.58 0.61 -3.79
N HIS A 320 -6.97 -0.26 -4.74
CA HIS A 320 -6.06 -0.97 -5.63
C HIS A 320 -5.61 -0.04 -6.78
N THR A 321 -4.98 1.09 -6.45
CA THR A 321 -4.41 2.01 -7.43
C THR A 321 -3.28 1.36 -8.22
N ARG A 322 -3.04 1.86 -9.44
CA ARG A 322 -1.90 1.48 -10.27
C ARG A 322 -1.33 2.73 -10.93
N THR A 323 -0.01 2.87 -10.90
CA THR A 323 0.66 3.94 -11.61
C THR A 323 0.78 3.58 -13.10
N GLU A 324 0.53 4.56 -13.96
CA GLU A 324 0.69 4.39 -15.40
C GLU A 324 2.13 4.04 -15.76
N LYS A 325 2.31 3.42 -16.94
CA LYS A 325 3.64 3.13 -17.46
C LYS A 325 4.32 4.44 -17.83
N VAL A 326 5.51 4.67 -17.28
CA VAL A 326 6.31 5.87 -17.57
C VAL A 326 6.63 5.95 -19.06
N ASN A 327 6.36 7.11 -19.65
CA ASN A 327 6.77 7.44 -21.00
C ASN A 327 8.20 8.01 -20.99
N LEU A 328 9.17 7.23 -21.45
CA LEU A 328 10.58 7.60 -21.58
C LEU A 328 10.98 7.79 -23.06
N ALA A 329 10.06 8.27 -23.91
CA ALA A 329 10.33 8.44 -25.34
C ALA A 329 11.49 9.42 -25.63
N ASN A 330 11.69 10.40 -24.77
CA ASN A 330 12.74 11.43 -24.89
C ASN A 330 13.99 11.13 -24.04
N GLU A 331 14.12 9.92 -23.48
CA GLU A 331 15.30 9.54 -22.71
C GLU A 331 16.53 9.45 -23.64
N PRO A 332 17.56 10.31 -23.46
CA PRO A 332 18.68 10.37 -24.38
C PRO A 332 19.52 9.08 -24.29
N LYS A 333 19.77 8.44 -25.44
CA LYS A 333 20.62 7.23 -25.51
C LYS A 333 22.11 7.53 -25.68
N TYR A 334 22.44 8.67 -26.29
CA TYR A 334 23.80 9.02 -26.70
C TYR A 334 24.34 10.25 -25.97
N HIS A 335 23.52 11.28 -25.79
CA HIS A 335 23.86 12.50 -25.05
C HIS A 335 23.33 12.42 -23.62
N VAL A 336 23.83 11.44 -22.85
CA VAL A 336 23.44 11.25 -21.45
C VAL A 336 24.01 12.36 -20.57
N ASP A 337 23.28 12.70 -19.51
CA ASP A 337 23.77 13.64 -18.49
C ASP A 337 25.08 13.11 -17.86
N THR A 338 25.96 14.03 -17.51
CA THR A 338 27.22 13.75 -16.82
C THR A 338 27.01 13.32 -15.37
N VAL A 339 25.88 13.71 -14.76
CA VAL A 339 25.50 13.35 -13.40
C VAL A 339 24.48 12.22 -13.41
N LYS A 340 24.78 11.12 -12.71
CA LYS A 340 23.83 10.01 -12.56
C LYS A 340 22.85 10.29 -11.42
N ILE A 341 21.62 10.65 -11.76
CA ILE A 341 20.54 10.89 -10.80
C ILE A 341 19.72 9.61 -10.59
N GLU A 342 19.53 9.21 -9.32
CA GLU A 342 18.68 8.07 -8.96
C GLU A 342 17.21 8.49 -8.92
N VAL A 343 16.42 7.97 -9.87
CA VAL A 343 14.96 8.12 -9.93
C VAL A 343 14.24 6.96 -9.27
#